data_AF-A0A9E5IFT2-F1
#
_entry.id   AF-A0A9E5IFT2-F1
#
_cell.length_a   1.000
_cell.length_b   1.000
_cell.length_c   1.000
_cell.angle_alpha   90.00
_cell.angle_beta   90.00
_cell.angle_gamma   90.00
#
_symmetry.space_group_name_H-M   'P 1'
#
loop_
_entity.id
_entity.type
_entity.pdbx_description
1 polymer ?
#
loop_
_entity_poly.entity_id
_entity_poly.type
_entity_poly.pdbx_seq_one_letter_code
_entity_poly.pdbx_strand_id
1 'polypeptide(L)'
;METPSIAPNPAAAVLIGDPAKFGRVDENGTVYVTTSTGEKMVGSYPGKTPEEALAYFVRKFEVVASEVALLAARIISGAMVPHDAHQAVSKLKNQIENLNGVGNLDALKSSIEQIPALIDEHKS
;
A
#
# COMPACT_ATOMS: atom_id res chain seq x y z
N MET A 1 3.28 -5.48 28.99
CA MET A 1 2.45 -5.65 27.78
C MET A 1 3.00 -4.70 26.74
N GLU A 2 3.95 -5.16 25.92
CA GLU A 2 4.57 -4.34 24.88
C GLU A 2 3.94 -4.74 23.55
N THR A 3 3.01 -3.92 23.06
CA THR A 3 2.64 -3.96 21.65
C THR A 3 3.78 -3.31 20.86
N PRO A 4 4.43 -4.00 19.91
CA PRO A 4 5.41 -3.35 19.06
C PRO A 4 4.66 -2.34 18.18
N SER A 5 4.85 -1.06 18.51
CA SER A 5 4.45 0.07 17.69
C SER A 5 5.38 0.12 16.48
N ILE A 6 5.00 -0.60 15.42
CA ILE A 6 5.60 -0.41 14.11
C ILE A 6 4.93 0.84 13.56
N ALA A 7 5.52 1.99 13.88
CA ALA A 7 5.09 3.26 13.32
C ALA A 7 5.16 3.17 11.78
N PRO A 8 4.13 3.62 11.05
CA PRO A 8 4.21 3.70 9.61
C PRO A 8 5.36 4.64 9.25
N ASN A 9 6.15 4.26 8.25
CA ASN A 9 7.25 5.08 7.77
C ASN A 9 6.67 6.44 7.33
N PRO A 10 7.17 7.59 7.81
CA PRO A 10 6.52 8.90 7.59
C PRO A 10 6.44 9.27 6.11
N ALA A 11 7.35 8.77 5.27
CA ALA A 11 7.30 8.95 3.82
C ALA A 11 6.07 8.26 3.18
N ALA A 12 5.68 7.07 3.66
CA ALA A 12 4.49 6.38 3.17
C ALA A 12 3.21 7.06 3.69
N ALA A 13 3.19 7.54 4.93
CA ALA A 13 2.02 8.23 5.49
C ALA A 13 1.71 9.56 4.76
N VAL A 14 2.75 10.35 4.40
CA VAL A 14 2.56 11.62 3.67
C VAL A 14 2.07 11.40 2.25
N LEU A 15 2.51 10.33 1.58
CA LEU A 15 2.12 10.02 0.21
C LEU A 15 0.66 9.57 0.08
N ILE A 16 0.05 9.08 1.17
CA ILE A 16 -1.15 8.23 1.06
C ILE A 16 -2.31 8.68 1.95
N GLY A 17 -2.06 9.59 2.90
CA GLY A 17 -3.08 10.15 3.77
C GLY A 17 -3.54 9.17 4.85
N ASP A 18 -4.80 9.27 5.26
CA ASP A 18 -5.38 8.40 6.29
C ASP A 18 -6.09 7.19 5.63
N PRO A 19 -5.43 6.01 5.56
CA PRO A 19 -5.97 4.84 4.87
C PRO A 19 -7.26 4.32 5.51
N ALA A 20 -7.47 4.53 6.81
CA ALA A 20 -8.67 4.07 7.50
C ALA A 20 -9.94 4.76 6.98
N LYS A 21 -9.84 5.98 6.44
CA LYS A 21 -10.97 6.70 5.82
C LYS A 21 -11.51 6.01 4.56
N PHE A 22 -10.71 5.18 3.92
CA PHE A 22 -11.12 4.41 2.76
C PHE A 22 -11.80 3.10 3.16
N GLY A 23 -11.79 2.73 4.45
CA GLY A 23 -12.32 1.46 4.90
C GLY A 23 -13.61 1.54 5.68
N ARG A 24 -14.43 0.52 5.50
CA ARG A 24 -15.69 0.32 6.23
C ARG A 24 -15.76 -1.12 6.71
N VAL A 25 -16.30 -1.35 7.89
CA VAL A 25 -16.58 -2.70 8.39
C VAL A 25 -18.08 -2.83 8.60
N ASP A 26 -18.67 -3.94 8.18
CA ASP A 26 -20.07 -4.23 8.42
C ASP A 26 -20.29 -4.90 9.80
N GLU A 27 -21.55 -5.16 10.12
CA GLU A 27 -21.95 -5.82 11.37
C GLU A 27 -21.47 -7.27 11.51
N ASN A 28 -21.07 -7.92 10.42
CA ASN A 28 -20.56 -9.28 10.38
C ASN A 28 -19.03 -9.35 10.52
N GLY A 29 -18.35 -8.20 10.58
CA GLY A 29 -16.89 -8.12 10.58
C GLY A 29 -16.27 -8.26 9.19
N THR A 30 -17.05 -8.04 8.13
CA THR A 30 -16.58 -7.93 6.74
C THR A 30 -16.09 -6.52 6.48
N VAL A 31 -14.86 -6.43 5.97
CA VAL A 31 -14.15 -5.21 5.68
C VAL A 31 -14.21 -4.90 4.20
N TYR A 32 -14.54 -3.65 3.91
CA TYR A 32 -14.70 -3.08 2.59
C TYR A 32 -13.74 -1.91 2.41
N VAL A 33 -13.28 -1.71 1.18
CA VAL A 33 -12.49 -0.55 0.76
C VAL A 33 -13.27 0.24 -0.27
N THR A 34 -13.29 1.55 -0.12
CA THR A 34 -13.87 2.48 -1.08
C THR A 34 -12.78 2.90 -2.05
N THR A 35 -12.96 2.61 -3.34
CA THR A 35 -12.08 3.05 -4.42
C THR A 35 -12.83 3.97 -5.38
N SER A 36 -12.13 4.55 -6.34
CA SER A 36 -12.73 5.42 -7.36
C SER A 36 -13.78 4.69 -8.22
N THR A 37 -13.72 3.36 -8.27
CA THR A 37 -14.66 2.50 -9.01
C THR A 37 -15.83 2.00 -8.16
N GLY A 38 -15.86 2.32 -6.87
CA GLY A 38 -16.89 1.89 -5.92
C GLY A 38 -16.35 1.15 -4.70
N GLU A 39 -17.25 0.57 -3.91
CA GLU A 39 -16.89 -0.19 -2.71
C GLU A 39 -16.56 -1.65 -3.07
N LYS A 40 -15.42 -2.16 -2.60
CA LYS A 40 -14.95 -3.53 -2.83
C LYS A 40 -14.76 -4.26 -1.51
N MET A 41 -15.23 -5.50 -1.43
CA MET A 41 -14.97 -6.38 -0.28
C MET A 41 -13.48 -6.79 -0.26
N VAL A 42 -12.82 -6.54 0.86
CA VAL A 42 -11.40 -6.85 1.08
C VAL A 42 -11.23 -8.20 1.76
N GLY A 43 -12.13 -8.52 2.70
CA GLY A 43 -12.13 -9.77 3.44
C GLY A 43 -12.93 -9.65 4.72
N SER A 44 -12.93 -10.70 5.54
CA SER A 44 -13.63 -10.70 6.82
C SER A 44 -12.68 -11.11 7.94
N TYR A 45 -12.86 -10.52 9.11
CA TYR A 45 -12.11 -10.88 10.33
C TYR A 45 -13.10 -11.13 11.48
N PRO A 46 -13.78 -12.29 11.49
CA PRO A 46 -14.78 -12.59 12.51
C PRO A 46 -14.17 -12.73 13.90
N GLY A 47 -14.92 -12.34 14.93
CA GLY A 47 -14.50 -12.46 16.32
C GLY A 47 -13.54 -11.35 16.81
N LYS A 48 -13.38 -10.28 16.03
CA LYS A 48 -12.63 -9.07 16.40
C LYS A 48 -13.52 -7.84 16.34
N THR A 49 -13.09 -6.75 16.98
CA THR A 49 -13.81 -5.48 16.84
C THR A 49 -13.68 -4.93 15.41
N PRO A 50 -14.65 -4.13 14.95
CA PRO A 50 -14.55 -3.43 13.67
C PRO A 50 -13.24 -2.64 13.52
N GLU A 51 -12.75 -1.99 14.59
CA GLU A 51 -11.50 -1.25 14.52
C GLU A 51 -10.28 -2.17 14.34
N GLU A 52 -10.24 -3.32 15.03
CA GLU A 52 -9.16 -4.30 14.88
C GLU A 52 -9.14 -4.90 13.47
N ALA A 53 -10.32 -5.25 12.93
CA ALA A 53 -10.47 -5.77 11.58
C ALA A 53 -9.98 -4.74 10.56
N LEU A 54 -10.45 -3.50 10.67
CA LEU A 54 -10.04 -2.40 9.81
C LEU A 54 -8.52 -2.17 9.87
N ALA A 55 -7.96 -2.06 11.07
CA ALA A 55 -6.53 -1.82 11.29
C ALA A 55 -5.67 -2.93 10.68
N TYR A 56 -6.12 -4.18 10.71
CA TYR A 56 -5.41 -5.30 10.10
C TYR A 56 -5.27 -5.13 8.57
N PHE A 57 -6.35 -4.73 7.88
CA PHE A 57 -6.31 -4.52 6.43
C PHE A 57 -5.65 -3.20 6.03
N VAL A 58 -5.75 -2.16 6.86
CA VAL A 58 -4.98 -0.92 6.71
C VAL A 58 -3.49 -1.21 6.77
N ARG A 59 -3.05 -2.00 7.75
CA ARG A 59 -1.65 -2.34 7.92
C ARG A 59 -1.07 -3.12 6.75
N LYS A 60 -1.87 -4.02 6.13
CA LYS A 60 -1.48 -4.70 4.89
C LYS A 60 -1.17 -3.70 3.78
N PHE A 61 -2.02 -2.68 3.64
CA PHE A 61 -1.82 -1.63 2.67
C PHE A 61 -0.58 -0.79 2.97
N GLU A 62 -0.37 -0.39 4.23
CA GLU A 62 0.80 0.39 4.66
C GLU A 62 2.13 -0.32 4.41
N VAL A 63 2.16 -1.66 4.55
CA VAL A 63 3.36 -2.47 4.25
C VAL A 63 3.73 -2.33 2.76
N VAL A 64 2.78 -2.58 1.85
CA VAL A 64 3.03 -2.50 0.40
C VAL A 64 3.37 -1.07 -0.02
N ALA A 65 2.65 -0.09 0.53
CA ALA A 65 2.94 1.32 0.37
C ALA A 65 4.38 1.69 0.75
N SER A 66 4.85 1.20 1.89
CA SER A 66 6.22 1.44 2.37
C SER A 66 7.25 0.82 1.44
N GLU A 67 6.97 -0.37 0.88
CA GLU A 67 7.84 -1.01 -0.10
C GLU A 67 7.93 -0.22 -1.41
N VAL A 68 6.81 0.32 -1.91
CA VAL A 68 6.79 1.20 -3.09
C VAL A 68 7.61 2.47 -2.84
N ALA A 69 7.39 3.14 -1.70
CA ALA A 69 8.13 4.34 -1.34
C ALA A 69 9.65 4.08 -1.22
N LEU A 70 10.03 2.93 -0.63
CA LEU A 70 11.43 2.53 -0.52
C LEU A 70 12.04 2.22 -1.88
N LEU A 71 11.31 1.55 -2.77
CA LEU A 71 11.78 1.28 -4.14
C LEU A 71 12.02 2.59 -4.89
N ALA A 72 11.06 3.51 -4.86
CA ALA A 72 11.21 4.82 -5.50
C ALA A 72 12.44 5.58 -4.96
N ALA A 73 12.61 5.61 -3.63
CA ALA A 73 13.75 6.27 -3.00
C ALA A 73 15.10 5.69 -3.44
N ARG A 74 15.20 4.35 -3.55
CA ARG A 74 16.43 3.67 -4.03
C ARG A 74 16.76 3.99 -5.48
N ILE A 75 15.74 4.13 -6.33
CA ILE A 75 15.91 4.48 -7.74
C ILE A 75 16.40 5.92 -7.87
N ILE A 76 15.73 6.86 -7.18
CA ILE A 76 16.11 8.28 -7.18
C ILE A 76 17.52 8.47 -6.61
N SER A 77 17.90 7.71 -5.59
CA SER A 77 19.25 7.79 -5.00
C SER A 77 20.32 7.08 -5.83
N GLY A 78 19.97 6.43 -6.95
CA GLY A 78 20.89 5.63 -7.76
C GLY A 78 21.42 4.36 -7.04
N ALA A 79 20.77 3.92 -5.96
CA ALA A 79 21.19 2.78 -5.16
C ALA A 79 20.71 1.43 -5.72
N MET A 80 20.11 1.43 -6.91
CA MET A 80 19.57 0.25 -7.57
C MET A 80 19.82 0.32 -9.07
N VAL A 81 20.23 -0.81 -9.66
CA VAL A 81 20.44 -0.88 -11.11
C VAL A 81 19.08 -0.90 -11.84
N PRO A 82 18.98 -0.30 -13.04
CA PRO A 82 17.71 -0.18 -13.77
C PRO A 82 17.00 -1.52 -14.00
N HIS A 83 17.74 -2.58 -14.32
CA HIS A 83 17.18 -3.91 -14.56
C HIS A 83 16.46 -4.46 -13.32
N ASP A 84 17.11 -4.42 -12.16
CA ASP A 84 16.54 -4.88 -10.90
C ASP A 84 15.36 -4.01 -10.47
N ALA A 85 15.45 -2.70 -10.73
CA ALA A 85 14.36 -1.77 -10.46
C ALA A 85 13.10 -2.15 -11.26
N HIS A 86 13.21 -2.43 -12.57
CA HIS A 86 12.07 -2.90 -13.37
C HIS A 86 11.49 -4.23 -12.86
N GLN A 87 12.34 -5.16 -12.44
CA GLN A 87 11.87 -6.42 -11.84
C GLN A 87 11.12 -6.19 -10.52
N ALA A 88 11.64 -5.32 -9.66
CA ALA A 88 11.01 -4.96 -8.39
C ALA A 88 9.66 -4.26 -8.61
N VAL A 89 9.58 -3.33 -9.57
CA VAL A 89 8.31 -2.70 -9.98
C VAL A 89 7.30 -3.75 -10.41
N SER A 90 7.71 -4.69 -11.27
CA SER A 90 6.81 -5.74 -11.77
C SER A 90 6.28 -6.65 -10.65
N LYS A 91 7.14 -7.00 -9.67
CA LYS A 91 6.72 -7.77 -8.49
C LYS A 91 5.74 -7.00 -7.63
N LEU A 92 6.03 -5.74 -7.33
CA LEU A 92 5.15 -4.88 -6.52
C LEU A 92 3.82 -4.63 -7.22
N LYS A 93 3.81 -4.45 -8.54
CA LYS A 93 2.57 -4.31 -9.32
C LYS A 93 1.66 -5.53 -9.14
N ASN A 94 2.20 -6.74 -9.28
CA ASN A 94 1.45 -7.97 -9.02
C ASN A 94 0.96 -8.05 -7.56
N GLN A 95 1.79 -7.63 -6.60
CA GLN A 95 1.41 -7.60 -5.18
C GLN A 95 0.25 -6.63 -4.92
N ILE A 96 0.26 -5.44 -5.54
CA ILE A 96 -0.80 -4.44 -5.42
C ILE A 96 -2.11 -4.92 -6.06
N GLU A 97 -2.05 -5.62 -7.20
CA GLU A 97 -3.23 -6.19 -7.85
C GLU A 97 -3.93 -7.25 -6.99
N ASN A 98 -3.15 -8.03 -6.25
CA ASN A 98 -3.64 -9.08 -5.34
C ASN A 98 -3.78 -8.59 -3.88
N LEU A 99 -3.51 -7.31 -3.62
CA LEU A 99 -3.55 -6.75 -2.28
C LEU A 99 -4.99 -6.62 -1.81
N ASN A 100 -5.31 -7.40 -0.79
CA ASN A 100 -6.51 -7.22 0.02
C ASN A 100 -6.15 -6.30 1.19
N GLY A 101 -6.16 -5.00 0.94
CA GLY A 101 -5.86 -3.96 1.93
C GLY A 101 -6.84 -2.79 1.85
N VAL A 102 -6.88 -2.01 2.92
CA VAL A 102 -7.71 -0.81 3.04
C VAL A 102 -6.83 0.42 2.92
N GLY A 103 -7.13 1.29 1.96
CA GLY A 103 -6.40 2.54 1.75
C GLY A 103 -6.65 3.09 0.35
N ASN A 104 -5.87 4.10 -0.04
CA ASN A 104 -5.94 4.68 -1.38
C ASN A 104 -5.22 3.77 -2.40
N LEU A 105 -5.92 2.72 -2.84
CA LEU A 105 -5.41 1.76 -3.83
C LEU A 105 -5.11 2.41 -5.19
N ASP A 106 -5.87 3.43 -5.57
CA ASP A 106 -5.66 4.17 -6.82
C ASP A 106 -4.34 4.98 -6.79
N ALA A 107 -4.06 5.65 -5.67
CA ALA A 107 -2.79 6.36 -5.48
C ALA A 107 -1.59 5.39 -5.43
N LEU A 108 -1.75 4.23 -4.77
CA LEU A 108 -0.71 3.22 -4.72
C LEU A 108 -0.38 2.65 -6.11
N LYS A 109 -1.41 2.37 -6.92
CA LYS A 109 -1.25 1.95 -8.32
C LYS A 109 -0.59 3.03 -9.18
N SER A 110 -1.07 4.27 -9.06
CA SER A 110 -0.49 5.40 -9.81
C SER A 110 0.98 5.60 -9.46
N SER A 111 1.34 5.47 -8.18
CA SER A 111 2.73 5.61 -7.71
C SER A 111 3.64 4.57 -8.35
N ILE A 112 3.26 3.28 -8.33
CA ILE A 112 4.10 2.20 -8.90
C ILE A 112 4.20 2.29 -10.44
N GLU A 113 3.17 2.80 -11.12
CA GLU A 113 3.16 2.96 -12.58
C GLU A 113 4.03 4.14 -13.06
N GLN A 114 4.30 5.12 -12.21
CA GLN A 114 5.21 6.22 -12.51
C GLN A 114 6.69 5.85 -12.32
N ILE A 115 7.01 4.83 -11.50
CA ILE A 115 8.40 4.44 -11.21
C ILE A 115 9.21 4.08 -12.47
N PRO A 116 8.71 3.31 -13.45
CA PRO A 116 9.44 3.03 -14.69
C PRO A 116 9.94 4.27 -15.42
N ALA A 117 9.13 5.34 -15.48
CA ALA A 117 9.54 6.59 -16.13
C ALA A 117 10.70 7.27 -15.37
N LEU A 118 10.68 7.21 -14.03
CA LEU A 118 11.78 7.74 -13.20
C LEU A 118 13.09 6.97 -13.41
N ILE A 119 13.02 5.65 -13.65
CA ILE A 119 14.21 4.83 -13.94
C ILE A 119 14.89 5.30 -15.24
N ASP A 120 14.10 5.59 -16.28
CA ASP A 120 14.63 6.06 -17.56
C ASP A 120 15.18 7.49 -17.48
N GLU A 121 14.57 8.36 -16.68
CA GLU A 121 15.02 9.74 -16.49
C GLU A 121 16.36 9.83 -15.74
N HIS A 122 16.55 9.00 -14.71
CA HIS A 122 17.80 8.91 -13.92
C HIS A 122 18.93 8.13 -14.62
N LYS A 123 18.74 7.68 -15.86
CA LYS A 123 19.75 6.98 -16.67
C LYS A 123 20.82 7.90 -17.28
N SER A 124 20.67 9.22 -17.13
CA SER A 124 21.53 10.24 -17.77
C SER A 124 22.77 10.59 -16.96
#